data_AF-A0AAV9HYW7-F1
#
_entry.id   AF-A0AAV9HYW7-F1
#
_cell.length_a   1.000
_cell.length_b   1.000
_cell.length_c   1.000
_cell.angle_alpha   90.00
_cell.angle_beta   90.00
_cell.angle_gamma   90.00
#
_symmetry.space_group_name_H-M   'P 1'
#
loop_
_entity.id
_entity.type
_entity.pdbx_description
1 polymer ?
#
loop_
_entity_poly.entity_id
_entity_poly.type
_entity_poly.pdbx_seq_one_letter_code
_entity_poly.pdbx_strand_id
1 'polypeptide(L)'
;MPSITELPCEIVAAILENLDHLRFLAPAALACRHFYTSFKESHGVEVSILRRQITPDVLPYSVALMEAARLPRPLTASAVRTLLDNLYNQPAGVAARLPKFPKALIKKMGRTHDAIHTLARSFARSALRGISPQSASSTSINLSPSEYFRFCSAFYRAEMFYKLFQGPAFEDNMHAALFFSRHPPWENEQLGCIYEYLEAKFAAASFDVVAHDVLFGELSIDYLRTAEAEDNEWRQTWLSHGIEFVYELSIARCYDAKRRMLESALDLDDVRVNLPEELRALYAGFDTRTIGQHSEEELHSIAPRPRDRPKGSMDPGPYQSWRNANSDSTLEESVMFNDKAWLRERAYVFWDRDRMLKLKHEDGFGQDPGSKPAYTDQDYQDMLESFEKRSRIWQ
;
A
#
# COMPACT_ATOMS: atom_id res chain seq x y z
N MET A 1 -33.91 19.88 -28.47
CA MET A 1 -33.36 18.83 -27.59
C MET A 1 -33.76 19.19 -26.17
N PRO A 2 -34.34 18.27 -25.37
CA PRO A 2 -34.68 18.58 -23.99
C PRO A 2 -33.41 18.91 -23.19
N SER A 3 -33.49 19.94 -22.34
CA SER A 3 -32.42 20.29 -21.42
C SER A 3 -32.27 19.20 -20.36
N ILE A 4 -31.05 18.98 -19.86
CA ILE A 4 -30.79 18.01 -18.77
C ILE A 4 -31.62 18.33 -17.50
N THR A 5 -32.03 19.59 -17.32
CA THR A 5 -32.89 20.06 -16.24
C THR A 5 -34.37 19.75 -16.43
N GLU A 6 -34.76 19.25 -17.59
CA GLU A 6 -36.15 18.86 -17.93
C GLU A 6 -36.35 17.34 -17.81
N LEU A 7 -35.27 16.58 -17.53
CA LEU A 7 -35.34 15.14 -17.34
C LEU A 7 -35.98 14.78 -15.99
N PRO A 8 -36.72 13.66 -15.89
CA PRO A 8 -37.20 13.14 -14.62
C PRO A 8 -36.07 12.92 -13.60
N CYS A 9 -36.38 13.04 -12.31
CA CYS A 9 -35.40 12.89 -11.22
C CYS A 9 -34.67 11.53 -11.28
N GLU A 10 -35.37 10.47 -11.69
CA GLU A 10 -34.83 9.12 -11.83
C GLU A 10 -33.75 9.05 -12.91
N ILE A 11 -33.93 9.79 -14.02
CA ILE A 11 -32.95 9.85 -15.10
C ILE A 11 -31.72 10.66 -14.67
N VAL A 12 -31.93 11.77 -13.96
CA VAL A 12 -30.83 12.58 -13.42
C VAL A 12 -30.03 11.79 -12.37
N ALA A 13 -30.70 11.05 -11.49
CA ALA A 13 -30.04 10.15 -10.55
C ALA A 13 -29.24 9.06 -11.27
N ALA A 14 -29.82 8.42 -12.29
CA ALA A 14 -29.10 7.44 -13.11
C ALA A 14 -27.88 8.06 -13.82
N ILE A 15 -27.94 9.32 -14.26
CA ILE A 15 -26.78 10.02 -14.81
C ILE A 15 -25.70 10.20 -13.73
N LEU A 16 -26.08 10.63 -12.52
CA LEU A 16 -25.15 10.78 -11.40
C LEU A 16 -24.51 9.45 -10.98
N GLU A 17 -25.23 8.34 -11.05
CA GLU A 17 -24.71 6.99 -10.79
C GLU A 17 -23.62 6.53 -11.75
N ASN A 18 -23.49 7.20 -12.91
CA ASN A 18 -22.48 6.92 -13.92
C ASN A 18 -21.22 7.81 -13.78
N LEU A 19 -21.09 8.60 -12.71
CA LEU A 19 -19.83 9.30 -12.43
C LEU A 19 -18.70 8.30 -12.16
N ASP A 20 -17.50 8.59 -12.68
CA ASP A 20 -16.34 7.70 -12.53
C ASP A 20 -15.74 7.72 -11.11
N HIS A 21 -15.86 8.84 -10.40
CA HIS A 21 -15.29 9.03 -9.06
C HIS A 21 -16.25 9.75 -8.12
N LEU A 22 -16.27 9.33 -6.85
CA LEU A 22 -17.09 9.95 -5.81
C LEU A 22 -16.79 11.44 -5.59
N ARG A 23 -15.55 11.89 -5.85
CA ARG A 23 -15.17 13.30 -5.71
C ARG A 23 -15.97 14.24 -6.64
N PHE A 24 -16.49 13.74 -7.76
CA PHE A 24 -17.28 14.53 -8.70
C PHE A 24 -18.75 14.64 -8.32
N LEU A 25 -19.23 13.82 -7.38
CA LEU A 25 -20.64 13.80 -6.99
C LEU A 25 -21.09 15.11 -6.35
N ALA A 26 -20.32 15.65 -5.41
CA ALA A 26 -20.72 16.89 -4.73
C ALA A 26 -20.75 18.10 -5.70
N PRO A 27 -19.72 18.36 -6.53
CA PRO A 27 -19.79 19.38 -7.57
C PRO A 27 -20.98 19.18 -8.54
N ALA A 28 -21.24 17.94 -8.98
CA ALA A 28 -22.35 17.65 -9.88
C ALA A 28 -23.72 17.89 -9.23
N ALA A 29 -23.91 17.41 -8.00
CA ALA A 29 -25.15 17.60 -7.24
C ALA A 29 -25.42 19.08 -6.94
N LEU A 30 -24.38 19.88 -6.74
CA LEU A 30 -24.48 21.31 -6.44
C LEU A 30 -24.56 22.20 -7.69
N ALA A 31 -24.47 21.63 -8.89
CA ALA A 31 -24.53 22.39 -10.14
C ALA A 31 -25.88 23.12 -10.32
N CYS A 32 -26.99 22.49 -9.90
CA CYS A 32 -28.30 23.14 -9.86
C CYS A 32 -29.26 22.46 -8.87
N ARG A 33 -30.38 23.13 -8.57
CA ARG A 33 -31.41 22.62 -7.66
C ARG A 33 -31.98 21.26 -8.12
N HIS A 34 -32.16 21.06 -9.42
CA HIS A 34 -32.73 19.82 -9.96
C HIS A 34 -31.82 18.61 -9.70
N PHE A 35 -30.52 18.77 -9.90
CA PHE A 35 -29.51 17.75 -9.60
C PHE A 35 -29.46 17.44 -8.10
N TYR A 36 -29.49 18.47 -7.26
CA TYR A 36 -29.49 18.30 -5.82
C TYR A 36 -30.72 17.53 -5.34
N THR A 37 -31.91 17.89 -5.81
CA THR A 37 -33.17 17.19 -5.47
C THR A 37 -33.13 15.74 -5.93
N SER A 38 -32.74 15.50 -7.20
CA SER A 38 -32.63 14.15 -7.76
C SER A 38 -31.68 13.26 -6.97
N PHE A 39 -30.52 13.80 -6.57
CA PHE A 39 -29.58 13.09 -5.71
C PHE A 39 -30.14 12.80 -4.32
N LYS A 40 -30.86 13.76 -3.71
CA LYS A 40 -31.43 13.62 -2.38
C LYS A 40 -32.57 12.58 -2.33
N GLU A 41 -33.34 12.49 -3.41
CA GLU A 41 -34.47 11.56 -3.55
C GLU A 41 -34.03 10.15 -3.94
N SER A 42 -32.85 9.99 -4.54
CA SER A 42 -32.29 8.68 -4.90
C SER A 42 -31.47 8.05 -3.77
N HIS A 43 -31.57 6.72 -3.65
CA HIS A 43 -30.79 5.93 -2.71
C HIS A 43 -29.74 5.11 -3.46
N GLY A 44 -28.51 5.10 -2.94
CA GLY A 44 -27.44 4.23 -3.46
C GLY A 44 -26.60 4.85 -4.56
N VAL A 45 -26.80 6.12 -4.92
CA VAL A 45 -25.97 6.82 -5.92
C VAL A 45 -24.48 6.71 -5.59
N GLU A 46 -24.10 6.93 -4.32
CA GLU A 46 -22.72 6.83 -3.87
C GLU A 46 -22.16 5.40 -3.98
N VAL A 47 -23.00 4.39 -3.73
CA VAL A 47 -22.62 2.97 -3.82
C VAL A 47 -22.38 2.58 -5.28
N SER A 48 -23.25 3.04 -6.19
CA SER A 48 -23.12 2.81 -7.62
C SER A 48 -21.84 3.42 -8.18
N ILE A 49 -21.53 4.66 -7.80
CA ILE A 49 -20.28 5.33 -8.19
C ILE A 49 -19.07 4.56 -7.65
N LEU A 50 -19.08 4.17 -6.38
CA LEU A 50 -17.93 3.47 -5.78
C LEU A 50 -17.68 2.10 -6.45
N ARG A 51 -18.74 1.37 -6.83
CA ARG A 51 -18.62 0.10 -7.58
C ARG A 51 -18.03 0.26 -8.97
N ARG A 52 -18.10 1.45 -9.56
CA ARG A 52 -17.44 1.78 -10.84
C ARG A 52 -16.02 2.25 -10.61
N GLN A 53 -15.82 3.08 -9.59
CA GLN A 53 -14.51 3.60 -9.20
C GLN A 53 -13.54 2.48 -8.81
N ILE A 54 -14.02 1.47 -8.07
CA ILE A 54 -13.21 0.33 -7.60
C ILE A 54 -13.59 -0.92 -8.39
N THR A 55 -12.61 -1.57 -9.01
CA THR A 55 -12.86 -2.80 -9.77
C THR A 55 -13.46 -3.89 -8.89
N PRO A 56 -14.32 -4.77 -9.44
CA PRO A 56 -14.99 -5.82 -8.66
C PRO A 56 -14.04 -6.71 -7.86
N ASP A 57 -12.86 -7.00 -8.40
CA ASP A 57 -11.85 -7.84 -7.73
C ASP A 57 -11.17 -7.14 -6.55
N VAL A 58 -11.06 -5.80 -6.59
CA VAL A 58 -10.42 -4.99 -5.54
C VAL A 58 -11.42 -4.54 -4.47
N LEU A 59 -12.71 -4.42 -4.82
CA LEU A 59 -13.75 -3.94 -3.90
C LEU A 59 -13.83 -4.69 -2.56
N PRO A 60 -13.70 -6.03 -2.48
CA PRO A 60 -13.67 -6.75 -1.21
C PRO A 60 -12.59 -6.24 -0.25
N TYR A 61 -11.42 -5.88 -0.76
CA TYR A 61 -10.31 -5.34 0.05
C TYR A 61 -10.65 -3.97 0.61
N SER A 62 -11.28 -3.10 -0.18
CA SER A 62 -11.72 -1.79 0.29
C SER A 62 -12.78 -1.91 1.39
N VAL A 63 -13.72 -2.85 1.27
CA VAL A 63 -14.73 -3.11 2.31
C VAL A 63 -14.06 -3.70 3.56
N ALA A 64 -13.21 -4.71 3.41
CA ALA A 64 -12.51 -5.34 4.53
C ALA A 64 -11.63 -4.34 5.30
N LEU A 65 -11.02 -3.37 4.61
CA LEU A 65 -10.27 -2.30 5.27
C LEU A 65 -11.16 -1.43 6.17
N MET A 66 -12.37 -1.08 5.71
CA MET A 66 -13.31 -0.32 6.54
C MET A 66 -13.85 -1.15 7.71
N GLU A 67 -14.00 -2.47 7.54
CA GLU A 67 -14.34 -3.38 8.64
C GLU A 67 -13.19 -3.49 9.65
N ALA A 68 -11.94 -3.62 9.20
CA ALA A 68 -10.75 -3.66 10.03
C ALA A 68 -10.65 -2.43 10.95
N ALA A 69 -10.83 -1.23 10.40
CA ALA A 69 -10.80 0.02 11.14
C ALA A 69 -11.92 0.18 12.18
N ARG A 70 -12.92 -0.72 12.19
CA ARG A 70 -14.08 -0.70 13.09
C ARG A 70 -14.12 -1.90 14.03
N LEU A 71 -13.11 -2.77 14.00
CA LEU A 71 -13.02 -3.87 14.96
C LEU A 71 -12.88 -3.31 16.38
N PRO A 72 -13.48 -3.99 17.38
CA PRO A 72 -13.38 -3.57 18.77
C PRO A 72 -11.91 -3.61 19.25
N ARG A 73 -11.59 -2.70 20.18
CA ARG A 73 -10.30 -2.66 20.89
C ARG A 73 -10.51 -3.05 22.35
N PRO A 74 -9.65 -3.90 22.95
CA PRO A 74 -8.47 -4.54 22.37
C PRO A 74 -8.83 -5.54 21.26
N LEU A 75 -7.91 -5.71 20.31
CA LEU A 75 -8.13 -6.58 19.16
C LEU A 75 -8.02 -8.05 19.60
N THR A 76 -8.85 -8.93 19.01
CA THR A 76 -8.79 -10.38 19.29
C THR A 76 -8.36 -11.16 18.06
N ALA A 77 -7.57 -12.22 18.26
CA ALA A 77 -7.19 -13.16 17.20
C ALA A 77 -8.39 -13.67 16.38
N SER A 78 -9.50 -13.96 17.06
CA SER A 78 -10.74 -14.44 16.42
C SER A 78 -11.35 -13.39 15.49
N ALA A 79 -11.39 -12.12 15.89
CA ALA A 79 -11.94 -11.05 15.05
C ALA A 79 -11.09 -10.86 13.78
N VAL A 80 -9.76 -10.85 13.92
CA VAL A 80 -8.83 -10.79 12.78
C VAL A 80 -9.02 -11.99 11.87
N ARG A 81 -9.05 -13.21 12.44
CA ARG A 81 -9.23 -14.45 11.68
C ARG A 81 -10.54 -14.44 10.90
N THR A 82 -11.66 -14.06 11.53
CA THR A 82 -12.97 -13.97 10.88
C THR A 82 -12.98 -12.94 9.74
N LEU A 83 -12.34 -11.79 9.93
CA LEU A 83 -12.21 -10.80 8.86
C LEU A 83 -11.45 -11.37 7.66
N LEU A 84 -10.29 -11.98 7.90
CA LEU A 84 -9.44 -12.54 6.84
C LEU A 84 -10.10 -13.75 6.16
N ASP A 85 -10.77 -14.63 6.92
CA ASP A 85 -11.52 -15.75 6.36
C ASP A 85 -12.65 -15.26 5.46
N ASN A 86 -13.38 -14.23 5.85
CA ASN A 86 -14.42 -13.65 5.00
C ASN A 86 -13.82 -13.04 3.72
N LEU A 87 -12.72 -12.29 3.84
CA LEU A 87 -12.07 -11.66 2.69
C LEU A 87 -11.57 -12.69 1.66
N TYR A 88 -10.90 -13.74 2.11
CA TYR A 88 -10.24 -14.70 1.21
C TYR A 88 -11.13 -15.86 0.79
N ASN A 89 -12.08 -16.29 1.62
CA ASN A 89 -12.97 -17.41 1.28
C ASN A 89 -14.33 -16.94 0.72
N GLN A 90 -14.76 -15.71 1.02
CA GLN A 90 -16.06 -15.18 0.58
C GLN A 90 -15.98 -13.71 0.10
N PRO A 91 -15.07 -13.37 -0.84
CA PRO A 91 -14.86 -11.98 -1.27
C PRO A 91 -16.12 -11.29 -1.81
N ALA A 92 -16.95 -12.03 -2.56
CA ALA A 92 -18.23 -11.51 -3.05
C ALA A 92 -19.20 -11.19 -1.91
N GLY A 93 -19.21 -12.02 -0.85
CA GLY A 93 -20.01 -11.80 0.36
C GLY A 93 -19.55 -10.57 1.14
N VAL A 94 -18.23 -10.30 1.16
CA VAL A 94 -17.68 -9.06 1.72
C VAL A 94 -18.11 -7.85 0.88
N ALA A 95 -17.92 -7.86 -0.44
CA ALA A 95 -18.33 -6.77 -1.31
C ALA A 95 -19.84 -6.46 -1.24
N ALA A 96 -20.68 -7.48 -1.04
CA ALA A 96 -22.13 -7.32 -0.89
C ALA A 96 -22.54 -6.52 0.37
N ARG A 97 -21.63 -6.32 1.34
CA ARG A 97 -21.89 -5.51 2.54
C ARG A 97 -21.78 -4.01 2.30
N LEU A 98 -21.19 -3.57 1.19
CA LEU A 98 -20.99 -2.15 0.86
C LEU A 98 -22.24 -1.27 1.07
N PRO A 99 -23.46 -1.65 0.62
CA PRO A 99 -24.65 -0.82 0.81
C PRO A 99 -25.03 -0.55 2.27
N LYS A 100 -24.51 -1.33 3.22
CA LYS A 100 -24.77 -1.19 4.66
C LYS A 100 -23.89 -0.12 5.31
N PHE A 101 -22.89 0.41 4.61
CA PHE A 101 -22.01 1.41 5.20
C PHE A 101 -22.63 2.81 5.23
N PRO A 102 -22.39 3.59 6.31
CA PRO A 102 -22.71 5.01 6.35
C PRO A 102 -22.04 5.77 5.20
N LYS A 103 -22.72 6.81 4.68
CA LYS A 103 -22.21 7.67 3.60
C LYS A 103 -20.81 8.24 3.87
N ALA A 104 -20.51 8.56 5.13
CA ALA A 104 -19.19 9.05 5.53
C ALA A 104 -18.08 8.02 5.26
N LEU A 105 -18.34 6.72 5.51
CA LEU A 105 -17.39 5.65 5.21
C LEU A 105 -17.28 5.42 3.71
N ILE A 106 -18.38 5.46 2.97
CA ILE A 106 -18.35 5.34 1.49
C ILE A 106 -17.48 6.46 0.88
N LYS A 107 -17.62 7.69 1.37
CA LYS A 107 -16.75 8.80 0.97
C LYS A 107 -15.29 8.57 1.36
N LYS A 108 -15.02 8.01 2.55
CA LYS A 108 -13.66 7.63 2.96
C LYS A 108 -13.09 6.59 2.00
N MET A 109 -13.82 5.52 1.70
CA MET A 109 -13.41 4.47 0.75
C MET A 109 -13.01 5.05 -0.61
N GLY A 110 -13.80 5.98 -1.16
CA GLY A 110 -13.47 6.64 -2.43
C GLY A 110 -12.17 7.43 -2.37
N ARG A 111 -11.92 8.16 -1.28
CA ARG A 111 -10.66 8.90 -1.09
C ARG A 111 -9.46 7.97 -0.92
N THR A 112 -9.60 6.95 -0.08
CA THR A 112 -8.56 5.93 0.12
C THR A 112 -8.23 5.24 -1.21
N HIS A 113 -9.24 4.91 -2.01
CA HIS A 113 -9.02 4.31 -3.33
C HIS A 113 -8.31 5.26 -4.30
N ASP A 114 -8.68 6.55 -4.34
CA ASP A 114 -8.00 7.51 -5.20
C ASP A 114 -6.50 7.63 -4.85
N ALA A 115 -6.15 7.62 -3.56
CA ALA A 115 -4.77 7.60 -3.08
C ALA A 115 -4.03 6.31 -3.50
N ILE A 116 -4.63 5.15 -3.22
CA ILE A 116 -4.08 3.84 -3.58
C ILE A 116 -3.90 3.72 -5.10
N HIS A 117 -4.91 4.11 -5.89
CA HIS A 117 -4.85 4.07 -7.34
C HIS A 117 -3.70 4.93 -7.88
N THR A 118 -3.54 6.14 -7.33
CA THR A 118 -2.47 7.07 -7.73
C THR A 118 -1.09 6.51 -7.39
N LEU A 119 -0.91 6.01 -6.17
CA LEU A 119 0.35 5.42 -5.71
C LEU A 119 0.67 4.12 -6.46
N ALA A 120 -0.30 3.23 -6.68
CA ALA A 120 -0.15 2.01 -7.47
C ALA A 120 0.35 2.30 -8.89
N ARG A 121 -0.28 3.25 -9.59
CA ARG A 121 0.15 3.64 -10.94
C ARG A 121 1.51 4.33 -10.93
N SER A 122 1.79 5.15 -9.91
CA SER A 122 3.10 5.78 -9.77
C SER A 122 4.20 4.75 -9.49
N PHE A 123 3.95 3.76 -8.63
CA PHE A 123 4.91 2.72 -8.31
C PHE A 123 5.20 1.88 -9.54
N ALA A 124 4.16 1.38 -10.21
CA ALA A 124 4.32 0.60 -11.43
C ALA A 124 5.10 1.36 -12.51
N ARG A 125 4.85 2.67 -12.67
CA ARG A 125 5.62 3.52 -13.59
C ARG A 125 7.09 3.65 -13.18
N SER A 126 7.38 3.89 -11.90
CA SER A 126 8.75 3.98 -11.40
C SER A 126 9.50 2.67 -11.57
N ALA A 127 8.86 1.55 -11.26
CA ALA A 127 9.41 0.21 -11.43
C ALA A 127 9.74 -0.09 -12.90
N LEU A 128 8.82 0.21 -13.83
CA LEU A 128 9.11 0.05 -15.27
C LEU A 128 10.25 0.96 -15.75
N ARG A 129 10.36 2.20 -15.24
CA ARG A 129 11.48 3.11 -15.56
C ARG A 129 12.82 2.52 -15.15
N GLY A 130 12.87 1.85 -14.00
CA GLY A 130 14.08 1.19 -13.50
C GLY A 130 14.46 -0.07 -14.27
N ILE A 131 13.55 -0.67 -15.03
CA ILE A 131 13.80 -1.84 -15.89
C ILE A 131 14.14 -1.39 -17.30
N SER A 132 13.31 -0.54 -17.89
CA SER A 132 13.41 -0.10 -19.28
C SER A 132 13.19 1.42 -19.36
N PRO A 133 14.28 2.21 -19.32
CA PRO A 133 14.20 3.66 -19.46
C PRO A 133 13.53 4.07 -20.78
N GLN A 134 13.70 3.27 -21.84
CA GLN A 134 13.17 3.52 -23.18
C GLN A 134 11.66 3.26 -23.27
N SER A 135 11.17 2.18 -22.65
CA SER A 135 9.72 1.86 -22.59
C SER A 135 8.92 2.86 -21.75
N ALA A 136 9.59 3.62 -20.89
CA ALA A 136 8.95 4.57 -19.98
C ALA A 136 8.80 6.01 -20.51
N SER A 137 9.15 6.24 -21.77
CA SER A 137 8.90 7.49 -22.49
C SER A 137 7.40 7.77 -22.69
N SER A 138 6.55 6.75 -22.57
CA SER A 138 5.09 6.92 -22.55
C SER A 138 4.59 7.43 -21.19
N THR A 139 3.77 8.49 -21.19
CA THR A 139 3.16 9.08 -19.98
C THR A 139 2.16 8.15 -19.31
N SER A 140 1.58 7.21 -20.05
CA SER A 140 0.59 6.24 -19.56
C SER A 140 1.10 4.80 -19.55
N ILE A 141 1.30 4.25 -18.36
CA ILE A 141 1.44 2.80 -18.18
C ILE A 141 0.07 2.14 -18.37
N ASN A 142 0.03 1.09 -19.21
CA ASN A 142 -1.14 0.24 -19.37
C ASN A 142 -0.91 -1.07 -18.60
N LEU A 143 -1.56 -1.17 -17.43
CA LEU A 143 -1.51 -2.37 -16.60
C LEU A 143 -2.59 -3.33 -17.07
N SER A 144 -2.28 -4.63 -17.12
CA SER A 144 -3.32 -5.62 -17.27
C SER A 144 -4.28 -5.59 -16.07
N PRO A 145 -5.50 -6.15 -16.18
CA PRO A 145 -6.40 -6.28 -15.04
C PRO A 145 -5.76 -7.00 -13.83
N SER A 146 -4.95 -8.01 -14.10
CA SER A 146 -4.24 -8.81 -13.08
C SER A 146 -3.12 -8.01 -12.40
N GLU A 147 -2.34 -7.25 -13.17
CA GLU A 147 -1.32 -6.35 -12.62
C GLU A 147 -1.95 -5.27 -11.77
N TYR A 148 -2.99 -4.60 -12.30
CA TYR A 148 -3.73 -3.57 -11.57
C TYR A 148 -4.27 -4.10 -10.23
N PHE A 149 -4.86 -5.30 -10.25
CA PHE A 149 -5.33 -5.98 -9.05
C PHE A 149 -4.19 -6.22 -8.04
N ARG A 150 -3.04 -6.77 -8.47
CA ARG A 150 -1.91 -7.04 -7.57
C ARG A 150 -1.35 -5.77 -6.94
N PHE A 151 -1.14 -4.71 -7.72
CA PHE A 151 -0.71 -3.42 -7.18
C PHE A 151 -1.72 -2.88 -6.15
N CYS A 152 -2.99 -2.74 -6.52
CA CYS A 152 -3.99 -2.17 -5.62
C CYS A 152 -4.20 -3.02 -4.36
N SER A 153 -4.32 -4.34 -4.51
CA SER A 153 -4.55 -5.25 -3.37
C SER A 153 -3.36 -5.30 -2.41
N ALA A 154 -2.11 -5.13 -2.89
CA ALA A 154 -0.94 -5.01 -2.01
C ALA A 154 -0.99 -3.75 -1.15
N PHE A 155 -1.34 -2.59 -1.74
CA PHE A 155 -1.56 -1.36 -0.97
C PHE A 155 -2.71 -1.53 0.05
N TYR A 156 -3.85 -2.11 -0.35
CA TYR A 156 -4.93 -2.37 0.61
C TYR A 156 -4.51 -3.28 1.76
N ARG A 157 -3.70 -4.31 1.49
CA ARG A 157 -3.18 -5.21 2.53
C ARG A 157 -2.22 -4.49 3.47
N ALA A 158 -1.31 -3.65 2.95
CA ALA A 158 -0.42 -2.84 3.78
C ALA A 158 -1.21 -1.87 4.68
N GLU A 159 -2.21 -1.17 4.13
CA GLU A 159 -3.09 -0.30 4.91
C GLU A 159 -3.88 -1.07 5.97
N MET A 160 -4.40 -2.25 5.60
CA MET A 160 -5.14 -3.10 6.53
C MET A 160 -4.26 -3.61 7.67
N PHE A 161 -3.01 -3.95 7.38
CA PHE A 161 -2.02 -4.33 8.39
C PHE A 161 -1.86 -3.22 9.44
N TYR A 162 -1.60 -1.98 9.00
CA TYR A 162 -1.49 -0.85 9.93
C TYR A 162 -2.79 -0.60 10.70
N LYS A 163 -3.97 -0.69 10.06
CA LYS A 163 -5.25 -0.51 10.78
C LYS A 163 -5.57 -1.63 11.75
N LEU A 164 -5.13 -2.86 11.50
CA LEU A 164 -5.30 -3.93 12.46
C LEU A 164 -4.35 -3.75 13.64
N PHE A 165 -3.10 -3.38 13.38
CA PHE A 165 -2.07 -3.60 14.38
C PHE A 165 -1.52 -2.33 15.06
N GLN A 166 -1.87 -1.13 14.58
CA GLN A 166 -1.54 0.13 15.27
C GLN A 166 -2.27 0.26 16.63
N GLY A 167 -1.55 0.71 17.66
CA GLY A 167 -2.09 1.17 18.94
C GLY A 167 -1.83 0.26 20.17
N PRO A 168 -2.06 0.75 21.40
CA PRO A 168 -1.52 0.22 22.67
C PRO A 168 -2.02 -1.16 23.13
N ALA A 169 -2.72 -1.90 22.29
CA ALA A 169 -3.35 -3.19 22.62
C ALA A 169 -2.57 -4.40 22.07
N PHE A 170 -1.26 -4.25 21.83
CA PHE A 170 -0.43 -5.27 21.18
C PHE A 170 0.31 -6.14 22.20
N GLU A 171 -0.43 -7.00 22.91
CA GLU A 171 0.17 -7.93 23.89
C GLU A 171 0.66 -9.25 23.27
N ASP A 172 0.56 -9.48 21.95
CA ASP A 172 1.07 -10.71 21.33
C ASP A 172 1.46 -10.53 19.85
N ASN A 173 2.75 -10.69 19.53
CA ASN A 173 3.29 -10.77 18.15
C ASN A 173 2.64 -11.90 17.32
N MET A 174 1.98 -12.86 17.99
CA MET A 174 1.29 -13.99 17.36
C MET A 174 0.15 -13.56 16.41
N HIS A 175 -0.35 -12.31 16.50
CA HIS A 175 -1.43 -11.83 15.64
C HIS A 175 -0.97 -11.33 14.26
N ALA A 176 0.24 -10.77 14.14
CA ALA A 176 0.79 -10.38 12.84
C ALA A 176 1.09 -11.60 11.97
N ALA A 177 1.63 -12.66 12.57
CA ALA A 177 1.82 -13.95 11.90
C ALA A 177 0.51 -14.51 11.31
N LEU A 178 -0.63 -14.38 12.01
CA LEU A 178 -1.95 -14.79 11.50
C LEU A 178 -2.38 -14.02 10.24
N PHE A 179 -1.93 -12.78 10.07
CA PHE A 179 -2.22 -11.98 8.90
C PHE A 179 -1.40 -12.45 7.70
N PHE A 180 -0.09 -12.57 7.85
CA PHE A 180 0.82 -12.93 6.77
C PHE A 180 0.78 -14.41 6.39
N SER A 181 0.39 -15.30 7.31
CA SER A 181 0.24 -16.74 7.01
C SER A 181 -0.90 -17.03 6.03
N ARG A 182 -1.72 -16.03 5.67
CA ARG A 182 -2.76 -16.14 4.64
C ARG A 182 -2.21 -15.94 3.23
N HIS A 183 -0.97 -15.50 3.11
CA HIS A 183 -0.35 -15.17 1.84
C HIS A 183 0.84 -16.09 1.59
N PRO A 184 1.02 -16.54 0.35
CA PRO A 184 2.26 -17.20 -0.06
C PRO A 184 3.44 -16.20 -0.03
N PRO A 185 4.69 -16.69 0.03
CA PRO A 185 5.88 -15.84 0.14
C PRO A 185 5.98 -14.72 -0.88
N TRP A 186 5.65 -14.97 -2.15
CA TRP A 186 5.69 -13.94 -3.20
C TRP A 186 4.64 -12.83 -3.01
N GLU A 187 3.55 -13.08 -2.30
CA GLU A 187 2.55 -12.07 -1.95
C GLU A 187 2.92 -11.28 -0.69
N ASN A 188 3.69 -11.89 0.21
CA ASN A 188 4.32 -11.18 1.33
C ASN A 188 5.46 -10.30 0.81
N GLU A 189 6.24 -10.78 -0.15
CA GLU A 189 7.24 -9.97 -0.85
C GLU A 189 6.62 -8.77 -1.58
N GLN A 190 5.39 -8.89 -2.10
CA GLN A 190 4.67 -7.72 -2.63
C GLN A 190 4.47 -6.63 -1.57
N LEU A 191 4.19 -7.01 -0.31
CA LEU A 191 4.07 -6.03 0.79
C LEU A 191 5.41 -5.37 1.07
N GLY A 192 6.50 -6.13 0.99
CA GLY A 192 7.86 -5.60 1.07
C GLY A 192 8.15 -4.54 0.01
N CYS A 193 7.82 -4.82 -1.25
CA CYS A 193 7.96 -3.83 -2.33
C CYS A 193 7.13 -2.56 -2.09
N ILE A 194 5.88 -2.72 -1.61
CA ILE A 194 5.01 -1.57 -1.31
C ILE A 194 5.60 -0.74 -0.17
N TYR A 195 6.12 -1.41 0.86
CA TYR A 195 6.73 -0.77 1.99
C TYR A 195 7.93 0.10 1.57
N GLU A 196 8.90 -0.46 0.85
CA GLU A 196 10.08 0.31 0.39
C GLU A 196 9.68 1.45 -0.55
N TYR A 197 8.67 1.25 -1.40
CA TYR A 197 8.14 2.31 -2.23
C TYR A 197 7.51 3.46 -1.39
N LEU A 198 6.71 3.12 -0.38
CA LEU A 198 6.09 4.11 0.51
C LEU A 198 7.13 4.83 1.36
N GLU A 199 8.13 4.12 1.84
CA GLU A 199 9.26 4.64 2.59
C GLU A 199 10.05 5.66 1.76
N ALA A 200 10.42 5.30 0.53
CA ALA A 200 11.12 6.21 -0.38
C ALA A 200 10.29 7.45 -0.73
N LYS A 201 8.97 7.28 -0.88
CA LYS A 201 8.04 8.40 -1.09
C LYS A 201 7.94 9.31 0.12
N PHE A 202 7.86 8.73 1.31
CA PHE A 202 7.84 9.46 2.56
C PHE A 202 9.14 10.24 2.75
N ALA A 203 10.30 9.58 2.63
CA ALA A 203 11.62 10.19 2.78
C ALA A 203 11.79 11.38 1.83
N ALA A 204 11.47 11.21 0.55
CA ALA A 204 11.54 12.31 -0.42
C ALA A 204 10.57 13.46 -0.10
N ALA A 205 9.39 13.16 0.46
CA ALA A 205 8.40 14.16 0.79
C ALA A 205 8.72 14.92 2.09
N SER A 206 9.35 14.26 3.06
CA SER A 206 9.63 14.81 4.39
C SER A 206 11.03 15.43 4.51
N PHE A 207 11.96 15.10 3.60
CA PHE A 207 13.39 15.47 3.70
C PHE A 207 13.62 16.92 4.12
N ASP A 208 13.11 17.89 3.36
CA ASP A 208 13.34 19.31 3.64
C ASP A 208 12.88 19.72 5.04
N VAL A 209 11.81 19.10 5.55
CA VAL A 209 11.26 19.43 6.86
C VAL A 209 12.08 18.76 7.96
N VAL A 210 12.30 17.45 7.87
CA VAL A 210 13.03 16.71 8.93
C VAL A 210 14.49 17.16 9.01
N ALA A 211 15.11 17.49 7.87
CA ALA A 211 16.49 17.95 7.82
C ALA A 211 16.71 19.36 8.39
N HIS A 212 15.68 20.21 8.42
CA HIS A 212 15.84 21.63 8.73
C HIS A 212 14.98 22.15 9.88
N ASP A 213 13.93 21.44 10.30
CA ASP A 213 13.08 21.88 11.40
C ASP A 213 13.79 21.79 12.75
N VAL A 214 13.54 22.78 13.61
CA VAL A 214 14.16 22.87 14.93
C VAL A 214 13.65 21.76 15.85
N LEU A 215 12.34 21.49 15.86
CA LEU A 215 11.76 20.46 16.72
C LEU A 215 12.27 19.06 16.31
N PHE A 216 12.26 18.74 15.02
CA PHE A 216 12.75 17.44 14.55
C PHE A 216 14.26 17.27 14.74
N GLY A 217 15.03 18.36 14.72
CA GLY A 217 16.45 18.33 15.11
C GLY A 217 16.66 18.12 16.60
N GLU A 218 15.86 18.74 17.45
CA GLU A 218 15.90 18.52 18.90
C GLU A 218 15.60 17.05 19.25
N LEU A 219 14.60 16.47 18.58
CA LEU A 219 14.26 15.05 18.70
C LEU A 219 15.26 14.10 18.00
N SER A 220 16.30 14.64 17.37
CA SER A 220 17.35 13.87 16.67
C SER A 220 16.79 12.89 15.64
N ILE A 221 15.76 13.31 14.89
CA ILE A 221 15.07 12.42 13.96
C ILE A 221 15.94 12.18 12.72
N ASP A 222 16.30 10.91 12.50
CA ASP A 222 17.10 10.48 11.37
C ASP A 222 16.37 10.61 10.03
N TYR A 223 16.89 11.48 9.16
CA TYR A 223 16.39 11.71 7.80
C TYR A 223 17.27 11.09 6.70
N LEU A 224 18.42 10.50 7.04
CA LEU A 224 19.35 9.90 6.07
C LEU A 224 19.21 8.39 5.98
N ARG A 225 19.15 7.69 7.12
CA ARG A 225 19.00 6.23 7.10
C ARG A 225 17.63 5.84 6.61
N THR A 226 17.60 4.89 5.68
CA THR A 226 16.34 4.21 5.33
C THR A 226 15.84 3.44 6.56
N ALA A 227 14.55 3.17 6.59
CA ALA A 227 13.95 2.37 7.65
C ALA A 227 14.36 0.88 7.61
N GLU A 228 15.23 0.49 6.67
CA GLU A 228 15.91 -0.80 6.63
C GLU A 228 17.09 -0.87 7.61
N ALA A 229 17.68 0.28 7.97
CA ALA A 229 18.54 0.34 9.14
C ALA A 229 17.63 0.22 10.37
N GLU A 230 17.87 -0.80 11.18
CA GLU A 230 17.03 -1.28 12.30
C GLU A 230 16.64 -0.20 13.35
N ASP A 231 17.11 1.05 13.19
CA ASP A 231 17.01 2.14 14.15
C ASP A 231 16.12 3.34 13.73
N ASN A 232 15.51 3.38 12.54
CA ASN A 232 14.69 4.55 12.15
C ASN A 232 13.22 4.44 12.62
N GLU A 233 13.04 4.42 13.95
CA GLU A 233 11.73 4.25 14.60
C GLU A 233 10.71 5.33 14.21
N TRP A 234 11.15 6.59 14.07
CA TRP A 234 10.29 7.71 13.70
C TRP A 234 9.65 7.53 12.33
N ARG A 235 10.43 7.01 11.38
CA ARG A 235 9.93 6.73 10.03
C ARG A 235 8.86 5.64 10.06
N GLN A 236 9.06 4.60 10.88
CA GLN A 236 8.05 3.55 11.07
C GLN A 236 6.76 4.12 11.67
N THR A 237 6.87 4.97 12.69
CA THR A 237 5.73 5.65 13.30
C THR A 237 4.93 6.42 12.24
N TRP A 238 5.59 7.26 11.43
CA TRP A 238 4.91 8.01 10.38
C TRP A 238 4.29 7.15 9.28
N LEU A 239 4.98 6.08 8.86
CA LEU A 239 4.43 5.14 7.87
C LEU A 239 3.20 4.41 8.40
N SER A 240 3.14 4.12 9.70
CA SER A 240 2.01 3.42 10.34
C SER A 240 0.70 4.22 10.33
N HIS A 241 0.75 5.56 10.18
CA HIS A 241 -0.46 6.38 10.00
C HIS A 241 -1.23 6.01 8.72
N GLY A 242 -0.55 5.41 7.75
CA GLY A 242 -1.13 4.75 6.59
C GLY A 242 -0.94 5.51 5.28
N ILE A 243 -1.51 4.94 4.22
CA ILE A 243 -1.36 5.36 2.84
C ILE A 243 -1.87 6.77 2.59
N GLU A 244 -3.01 7.14 3.20
CA GLU A 244 -3.56 8.50 3.04
C GLU A 244 -2.57 9.55 3.55
N PHE A 245 -1.91 9.29 4.70
CA PHE A 245 -0.91 10.19 5.26
C PHE A 245 0.31 10.36 4.34
N VAL A 246 0.90 9.25 3.87
CA VAL A 246 2.04 9.28 2.93
C VAL A 246 1.65 9.97 1.61
N TYR A 247 0.45 9.69 1.10
CA TYR A 247 -0.06 10.30 -0.13
C TYR A 247 -0.21 11.82 0.04
N GLU A 248 -0.91 12.27 1.08
CA GLU A 248 -1.14 13.69 1.36
C GLU A 248 0.19 14.44 1.56
N LEU A 249 1.13 13.85 2.30
CA LEU A 249 2.46 14.42 2.51
C LEU A 249 3.22 14.57 1.18
N SER A 250 3.12 13.58 0.30
CA SER A 250 3.81 13.57 -1.01
C SER A 250 3.28 14.62 -2.00
N ILE A 251 2.02 15.03 -1.86
CA ILE A 251 1.41 16.06 -2.72
C ILE A 251 1.37 17.45 -2.06
N ALA A 252 1.67 17.54 -0.76
CA ALA A 252 1.75 18.80 -0.05
C ALA A 252 2.90 19.66 -0.61
N ARG A 253 2.59 20.92 -0.96
CA ARG A 253 3.54 21.80 -1.66
C ARG A 253 4.31 22.75 -0.74
N CYS A 254 3.79 23.07 0.43
CA CYS A 254 4.43 24.03 1.33
C CYS A 254 5.03 23.33 2.56
N TYR A 255 6.15 23.88 3.00
CA TYR A 255 6.89 23.45 4.18
C TYR A 255 5.98 23.35 5.41
N ASP A 256 5.22 24.41 5.71
CA ASP A 256 4.37 24.47 6.92
C ASP A 256 3.23 23.45 6.93
N ALA A 257 2.72 23.02 5.77
CA ALA A 257 1.73 21.96 5.72
C ALA A 257 2.36 20.61 6.07
N LYS A 258 3.51 20.30 5.44
CA LYS A 258 4.27 19.08 5.72
C LYS A 258 4.71 19.01 7.19
N ARG A 259 5.24 20.12 7.73
CA ARG A 259 5.62 20.25 9.14
C ARG A 259 4.45 19.94 10.07
N ARG A 260 3.31 20.62 9.91
CA ARG A 260 2.13 20.38 10.76
C ARG A 260 1.63 18.94 10.69
N MET A 261 1.67 18.32 9.51
CA MET A 261 1.30 16.90 9.36
C MET A 261 2.24 16.00 10.15
N LEU A 262 3.56 16.17 10.00
CA LEU A 262 4.56 15.39 10.72
C LEU A 262 4.47 15.60 12.24
N GLU A 263 4.31 16.84 12.69
CA GLU A 263 4.13 17.20 14.10
C GLU A 263 2.87 16.56 14.70
N SER A 264 1.74 16.61 13.98
CA SER A 264 0.48 16.00 14.44
C SER A 264 0.55 14.47 14.55
N ALA A 265 1.55 13.87 13.90
CA ALA A 265 1.75 12.43 13.83
C ALA A 265 2.87 11.94 14.79
N LEU A 266 3.45 12.84 15.60
CA LEU A 266 4.44 12.51 16.63
C LEU A 266 3.85 11.85 17.89
N ASP A 267 2.56 11.53 17.91
CA ASP A 267 1.89 11.05 19.13
C ASP A 267 2.65 9.86 19.75
N LEU A 268 3.20 10.09 20.95
CA LEU A 268 4.23 9.25 21.57
C LEU A 268 3.65 8.00 22.22
N ASP A 269 2.32 7.96 22.37
CA ASP A 269 1.60 6.93 23.13
C ASP A 269 1.11 5.75 22.26
N ASP A 270 1.28 5.82 20.93
CA ASP A 270 0.83 4.78 20.01
C ASP A 270 1.89 3.68 19.84
N VAL A 271 1.52 2.43 20.16
CA VAL A 271 2.38 1.26 19.91
C VAL A 271 2.61 1.10 18.41
N ARG A 272 3.89 0.97 18.10
CA ARG A 272 4.47 1.00 16.76
C ARG A 272 4.38 -0.39 16.13
N VAL A 273 4.17 -0.42 14.82
CA VAL A 273 4.22 -1.69 14.07
C VAL A 273 5.21 -1.55 12.93
N ASN A 274 6.22 -2.41 12.94
CA ASN A 274 7.26 -2.46 11.94
C ASN A 274 6.94 -3.58 10.94
N LEU A 275 6.31 -3.22 9.82
CA LEU A 275 5.90 -4.19 8.79
C LEU A 275 7.09 -5.05 8.29
N PRO A 276 8.27 -4.47 7.96
CA PRO A 276 9.46 -5.25 7.60
C PRO A 276 9.87 -6.29 8.64
N GLU A 277 9.90 -5.90 9.92
CA GLU A 277 10.30 -6.78 11.02
C GLU A 277 9.33 -7.95 11.16
N GLU A 278 8.03 -7.69 11.13
CA GLU A 278 7.01 -8.73 11.21
C GLU A 278 7.02 -9.68 10.00
N LEU A 279 7.34 -9.17 8.80
CA LEU A 279 7.52 -10.00 7.60
C LEU A 279 8.74 -10.93 7.73
N ARG A 280 9.86 -10.44 8.25
CA ARG A 280 11.07 -11.25 8.46
C ARG A 280 10.86 -12.28 9.57
N ALA A 281 10.27 -11.85 10.68
CA ALA A 281 9.94 -12.71 11.82
C ALA A 281 9.06 -13.91 11.44
N LEU A 282 8.17 -13.74 10.45
CA LEU A 282 7.33 -14.83 9.94
C LEU A 282 8.13 -16.03 9.42
N TYR A 283 9.28 -15.78 8.80
CA TYR A 283 10.10 -16.81 8.17
C TYR A 283 11.38 -17.13 8.97
N ALA A 284 11.60 -16.46 10.10
CA ALA A 284 12.74 -16.70 10.96
C ALA A 284 12.73 -18.16 11.48
N GLY A 285 13.87 -18.85 11.32
CA GLY A 285 14.02 -20.23 11.79
C GLY A 285 13.25 -21.27 10.97
N PHE A 286 12.78 -20.92 9.76
CA PHE A 286 12.32 -21.91 8.79
C PHE A 286 13.51 -22.73 8.22
N ASP A 287 13.16 -23.80 7.49
CA ASP A 287 14.09 -24.75 6.87
C ASP A 287 15.34 -24.07 6.26
N THR A 288 16.53 -24.60 6.57
CA THR A 288 17.82 -24.11 6.07
C THR A 288 18.07 -24.50 4.61
N ARG A 289 17.19 -25.31 4.00
CA ARG A 289 17.25 -25.63 2.57
C ARG A 289 17.02 -24.38 1.73
N THR A 290 17.69 -24.31 0.59
CA THR A 290 17.44 -23.26 -0.38
C THR A 290 16.15 -23.56 -1.15
N ILE A 291 15.47 -22.54 -1.64
CA ILE A 291 14.19 -22.68 -2.38
C ILE A 291 14.33 -23.60 -3.60
N GLY A 292 15.50 -23.61 -4.26
CA GLY A 292 15.79 -24.49 -5.38
C GLY A 292 15.85 -25.98 -5.02
N GLN A 293 16.05 -26.31 -3.73
CA GLN A 293 16.07 -27.68 -3.22
C GLN A 293 14.67 -28.22 -2.89
N HIS A 294 13.65 -27.35 -2.81
CA HIS A 294 12.28 -27.77 -2.56
C HIS A 294 11.57 -28.23 -3.84
N SER A 295 10.82 -29.32 -3.73
CA SER A 295 9.92 -29.76 -4.79
C SER A 295 8.79 -28.74 -4.99
N GLU A 296 8.13 -28.79 -6.16
CA GLU A 296 6.94 -27.96 -6.40
C GLU A 296 5.86 -28.25 -5.35
N GLU A 297 5.63 -29.51 -5.01
CA GLU A 297 4.63 -29.91 -4.02
C GLU A 297 4.96 -29.37 -2.62
N GLU A 298 6.23 -29.39 -2.22
CA GLU A 298 6.68 -28.80 -0.95
C GLU A 298 6.41 -27.29 -0.93
N LEU A 299 6.79 -26.57 -1.99
CA LEU A 299 6.53 -25.13 -2.09
C LEU A 299 5.03 -24.80 -2.14
N HIS A 300 4.22 -25.64 -2.79
CA HIS A 300 2.76 -25.50 -2.79
C HIS A 300 2.15 -25.77 -1.41
N SER A 301 2.76 -26.60 -0.57
CA SER A 301 2.30 -26.85 0.80
C SER A 301 2.56 -25.68 1.76
N ILE A 302 3.67 -24.95 1.52
CA ILE A 302 4.01 -23.71 2.23
C ILE A 302 3.12 -22.54 1.75
N ALA A 303 2.49 -22.70 0.59
CA ALA A 303 1.70 -21.68 -0.10
C ALA A 303 0.27 -22.19 -0.45
N PRO A 304 -0.59 -22.50 0.54
CA PRO A 304 -1.93 -22.98 0.26
C PRO A 304 -2.71 -21.93 -0.54
N ARG A 305 -3.08 -22.27 -1.77
CA ARG A 305 -3.92 -21.43 -2.62
C ARG A 305 -5.38 -21.51 -2.11
N PRO A 306 -6.00 -20.40 -1.68
CA PRO A 306 -7.45 -20.35 -1.48
C PRO A 306 -8.15 -20.80 -2.77
N ARG A 307 -9.16 -21.67 -2.64
CA ARG A 307 -9.87 -22.27 -3.79
C ARG A 307 -10.57 -21.23 -4.67
N ASP A 308 -10.94 -20.08 -4.11
CA ASP A 308 -11.78 -19.06 -4.74
C ASP A 308 -11.02 -17.73 -4.99
N ARG A 309 -9.74 -17.78 -5.36
CA ARG A 309 -9.01 -16.56 -5.68
C ARG A 309 -9.59 -15.83 -6.91
N PRO A 310 -9.57 -14.48 -6.92
CA PRO A 310 -9.91 -13.70 -8.11
C PRO A 310 -9.10 -14.16 -9.32
N LYS A 311 -9.70 -14.16 -10.52
CA LYS A 311 -9.06 -14.64 -11.76
C LYS A 311 -7.70 -13.98 -12.02
N GLY A 312 -7.50 -12.72 -11.61
CA GLY A 312 -6.24 -11.99 -11.74
C GLY A 312 -5.08 -12.52 -10.88
N SER A 313 -5.33 -13.44 -9.95
CA SER A 313 -4.29 -14.09 -9.13
C SER A 313 -3.78 -15.41 -9.72
N MET A 314 -4.32 -15.87 -10.86
CA MET A 314 -3.94 -17.16 -11.45
C MET A 314 -2.71 -17.09 -12.36
N ASP A 315 -2.23 -15.90 -12.67
CA ASP A 315 -1.00 -15.72 -13.45
C ASP A 315 0.22 -16.25 -12.66
N PRO A 316 1.05 -17.13 -13.25
CA PRO A 316 2.19 -17.70 -12.56
C PRO A 316 3.41 -16.76 -12.50
N GLY A 317 3.34 -15.58 -13.13
CA GLY A 317 4.44 -14.62 -13.21
C GLY A 317 5.04 -14.25 -11.85
N PRO A 318 4.24 -13.78 -10.86
CA PRO A 318 4.73 -13.48 -9.52
C PRO A 318 5.47 -14.62 -8.85
N TYR A 319 4.89 -15.84 -8.87
CA TYR A 319 5.52 -17.03 -8.29
C TYR A 319 6.84 -17.36 -9.00
N GLN A 320 6.83 -17.38 -10.33
CA GLN A 320 8.02 -17.69 -11.12
C GLN A 320 9.13 -16.64 -10.93
N SER A 321 8.78 -15.36 -10.89
CA SER A 321 9.74 -14.28 -10.61
C SER A 321 10.36 -14.43 -9.23
N TRP A 322 9.55 -14.66 -8.20
CA TRP A 322 10.01 -14.92 -6.84
C TRP A 322 10.92 -16.14 -6.77
N ARG A 323 10.50 -17.28 -7.32
CA ARG A 323 11.28 -18.51 -7.28
C ARG A 323 12.61 -18.37 -8.00
N ASN A 324 12.64 -17.72 -9.16
CA ASN A 324 13.86 -17.50 -9.91
C ASN A 324 14.84 -16.57 -9.18
N ALA A 325 14.34 -15.54 -8.49
CA ALA A 325 15.18 -14.60 -7.74
C ALA A 325 15.69 -15.17 -6.42
N ASN A 326 15.09 -16.25 -5.93
CA ASN A 326 15.35 -16.81 -4.60
C ASN A 326 15.81 -18.26 -4.64
N SER A 327 16.14 -18.84 -5.81
CA SER A 327 16.51 -20.25 -5.94
C SER A 327 17.66 -20.67 -5.03
N ASP A 328 18.62 -19.77 -4.82
CA ASP A 328 19.83 -20.01 -4.03
C ASP A 328 19.71 -19.47 -2.59
N SER A 329 18.54 -18.94 -2.23
CA SER A 329 18.25 -18.39 -0.90
C SER A 329 17.37 -19.35 -0.10
N THR A 330 17.50 -19.29 1.22
CA THR A 330 16.56 -19.92 2.15
C THR A 330 15.20 -19.22 2.13
N LEU A 331 14.20 -19.80 2.80
CA LEU A 331 12.89 -19.16 2.92
C LEU A 331 12.94 -17.87 3.76
N GLU A 332 13.79 -17.82 4.78
CA GLU A 332 14.04 -16.63 5.60
C GLU A 332 14.58 -15.46 4.76
N GLU A 333 15.50 -15.76 3.84
CA GLU A 333 16.11 -14.79 2.91
C GLU A 333 15.24 -14.49 1.67
N SER A 334 14.03 -15.05 1.62
CA SER A 334 13.18 -14.98 0.42
C SER A 334 12.18 -13.82 0.41
N VAL A 335 12.00 -13.17 1.55
CA VAL A 335 11.07 -12.05 1.75
C VAL A 335 11.81 -10.94 2.49
N MET A 336 11.74 -9.71 1.98
CA MET A 336 12.36 -8.52 2.61
C MET A 336 13.86 -8.65 2.91
N PHE A 337 14.58 -9.43 2.10
CA PHE A 337 16.03 -9.57 2.19
C PHE A 337 16.75 -8.39 1.52
N ASN A 338 17.71 -7.79 2.21
CA ASN A 338 18.28 -6.49 1.82
C ASN A 338 19.01 -6.53 0.47
N ASP A 339 19.73 -7.62 0.16
CA ASP A 339 20.45 -7.78 -1.12
C ASP A 339 19.53 -7.80 -2.36
N LYS A 340 18.22 -7.85 -2.14
CA LYS A 340 17.18 -7.88 -3.18
C LYS A 340 16.33 -6.61 -3.23
N ALA A 341 16.70 -5.55 -2.52
CA ALA A 341 15.98 -4.26 -2.56
C ALA A 341 15.83 -3.74 -4.00
N TRP A 342 16.86 -3.86 -4.83
CA TRP A 342 16.81 -3.44 -6.24
C TRP A 342 15.75 -4.20 -7.07
N LEU A 343 15.45 -5.47 -6.73
CA LEU A 343 14.37 -6.24 -7.37
C LEU A 343 13.00 -5.72 -6.92
N ARG A 344 12.86 -5.39 -5.63
CA ARG A 344 11.63 -4.83 -5.07
C ARG A 344 11.31 -3.45 -5.64
N GLU A 345 12.31 -2.60 -5.86
CA GLU A 345 12.17 -1.34 -6.59
C GLU A 345 11.61 -1.52 -8.01
N ARG A 346 11.93 -2.65 -8.64
CA ARG A 346 11.44 -3.07 -9.97
C ARG A 346 10.11 -3.81 -9.90
N ALA A 347 9.49 -3.93 -8.73
CA ALA A 347 8.22 -4.61 -8.51
C ALA A 347 8.19 -6.03 -9.10
N TYR A 348 9.27 -6.79 -8.97
CA TYR A 348 9.48 -8.05 -9.71
C TYR A 348 8.41 -9.12 -9.53
N VAL A 349 7.69 -9.09 -8.39
CA VAL A 349 6.57 -9.99 -8.05
C VAL A 349 5.18 -9.42 -8.41
N PHE A 350 5.09 -8.33 -9.18
CA PHE A 350 3.82 -7.70 -9.58
C PHE A 350 3.44 -7.91 -11.04
N TRP A 351 4.41 -8.16 -11.91
CA TRP A 351 4.20 -8.20 -13.36
C TRP A 351 3.59 -9.53 -13.81
N ASP A 352 2.78 -9.48 -14.87
CA ASP A 352 2.31 -10.72 -15.51
C ASP A 352 3.48 -11.47 -16.14
N ARG A 353 3.35 -12.79 -16.26
CA ARG A 353 4.35 -13.64 -16.92
C ARG A 353 4.70 -13.13 -18.31
N ASP A 354 3.72 -12.76 -19.12
CA ASP A 354 3.93 -12.32 -20.50
C ASP A 354 4.77 -11.02 -20.55
N ARG A 355 4.49 -10.08 -19.63
CA ARG A 355 5.29 -8.85 -19.51
C ARG A 355 6.71 -9.18 -19.07
N MET A 356 6.88 -10.06 -18.09
CA MET A 356 8.20 -10.46 -17.61
C MET A 356 9.04 -11.13 -18.70
N LEU A 357 8.44 -12.01 -19.51
CA LEU A 357 9.13 -12.62 -20.64
C LEU A 357 9.59 -11.56 -21.64
N LYS A 358 8.73 -10.60 -21.97
CA LYS A 358 9.08 -9.48 -22.84
C LYS A 358 10.24 -8.65 -22.28
N LEU A 359 10.17 -8.24 -21.01
CA LEU A 359 11.21 -7.45 -20.34
C LEU A 359 12.55 -8.19 -20.20
N LYS A 360 12.53 -9.51 -20.01
CA LYS A 360 13.74 -10.34 -20.01
C LYS A 360 14.43 -10.37 -21.37
N HIS A 361 13.64 -10.38 -22.45
CA HIS A 361 14.17 -10.35 -23.81
C HIS A 361 14.70 -8.96 -24.21
N GLU A 362 14.10 -7.89 -23.71
CA GLU A 362 14.37 -6.52 -24.17
C GLU A 362 15.42 -5.77 -23.33
N ASP A 363 15.46 -5.92 -22.00
CA ASP A 363 16.12 -4.93 -21.13
C ASP A 363 16.88 -5.48 -19.91
N GLY A 364 17.25 -6.77 -19.89
CA GLY A 364 18.18 -7.28 -18.88
C GLY A 364 17.67 -7.21 -17.44
N PHE A 365 16.39 -7.54 -17.21
CA PHE A 365 15.71 -7.57 -15.90
C PHE A 365 16.56 -8.12 -14.73
N GLY A 366 17.50 -9.03 -15.01
CA GLY A 366 18.37 -9.69 -14.04
C GLY A 366 19.71 -9.01 -13.73
N GLN A 367 20.02 -7.83 -14.28
CA GLN A 367 21.24 -7.10 -13.90
C GLN A 367 20.96 -6.19 -12.71
N ASP A 368 21.68 -6.45 -11.62
CA ASP A 368 21.78 -5.54 -10.48
C ASP A 368 22.34 -4.20 -11.00
N PRO A 369 21.61 -3.08 -10.84
CA PRO A 369 22.10 -1.76 -11.25
C PRO A 369 23.32 -1.29 -10.43
N GLY A 370 23.76 -2.07 -9.44
CA GLY A 370 24.74 -1.69 -8.45
C GLY A 370 24.06 -0.99 -7.28
N SER A 371 24.72 -1.01 -6.12
CA SER A 371 24.23 -0.32 -4.92
C SER A 371 24.03 1.16 -5.22
N LYS A 372 22.89 1.73 -4.77
CA LYS A 372 22.70 3.18 -4.75
C LYS A 372 23.86 3.82 -3.96
N PRO A 373 24.29 5.04 -4.32
CA PRO A 373 25.24 5.77 -3.49
C PRO A 373 24.64 5.93 -2.10
N ALA A 374 25.23 5.23 -1.13
CA ALA A 374 24.90 5.38 0.26
C ALA A 374 25.35 6.77 0.74
N TYR A 375 24.67 7.31 1.74
CA TYR A 375 25.18 8.46 2.47
C TYR A 375 26.55 8.12 3.06
N THR A 376 27.46 9.08 2.95
CA THR A 376 28.82 8.97 3.47
C THR A 376 28.85 9.14 4.97
N ASP A 377 29.91 8.68 5.63
CA ASP A 377 30.14 8.96 7.06
C ASP A 377 30.09 10.47 7.34
N GLN A 378 30.56 11.29 6.41
CA GLN A 378 30.49 12.75 6.51
C GLN A 378 29.05 13.26 6.52
N ASP A 379 28.17 12.74 5.66
CA ASP A 379 26.75 13.13 5.65
C ASP A 379 26.09 12.83 7.00
N TYR A 380 26.43 11.70 7.62
CA TYR A 380 25.94 11.35 8.95
C TYR A 380 26.49 12.27 10.04
N GLN A 381 27.78 12.61 10.00
CA GLN A 381 28.35 13.57 10.94
C GLN A 381 27.71 14.95 10.79
N ASP A 382 27.51 15.41 9.55
CA ASP A 382 26.86 16.69 9.26
C ASP A 382 25.43 16.72 9.82
N MET A 383 24.69 15.61 9.69
CA MET A 383 23.36 15.45 10.30
C MET A 383 23.42 15.55 11.83
N LEU A 384 24.32 14.80 12.48
CA LEU A 384 24.46 14.80 13.95
C LEU A 384 24.86 16.17 14.49
N GLU A 385 25.83 16.84 13.86
CA GLU A 385 26.21 18.22 14.21
C GLU A 385 25.03 19.19 14.07
N SER A 386 24.18 18.98 13.07
CA SER A 386 23.00 19.80 12.84
C SER A 386 21.99 19.65 13.97
N PHE A 387 21.80 18.43 14.51
CA PHE A 387 20.96 18.19 15.69
C PHE A 387 21.49 18.91 16.93
N GLU A 388 22.80 18.85 17.18
CA GLU A 388 23.43 19.58 18.29
C GLU A 388 23.24 21.10 18.17
N LYS A 389 23.38 21.66 16.95
CA LYS A 389 23.18 23.09 16.71
C LYS A 389 21.73 23.51 16.99
N ARG A 390 20.73 22.69 16.61
CA ARG A 390 19.31 23.00 16.78
C ARG A 390 18.79 22.80 18.20
N SER A 391 19.29 21.80 18.94
CA SER A 391 18.95 21.60 20.35
C SER A 391 19.37 22.77 21.26
N ARG A 392 20.42 23.53 20.87
CA ARG A 392 20.85 24.75 21.57
C ARG A 392 19.97 25.97 21.34
N ILE A 393 19.04 25.93 20.38
CA ILE A 393 18.13 27.07 20.12
C ILE A 393 17.07 27.22 21.23
N TRP A 394 16.78 26.12 21.95
CA TRP A 394 15.77 26.06 23.01
C TRP A 394 16.33 26.17 24.44
N GLN A 395 17.66 26.26 24.58
CA GLN A 395 18.36 26.52 25.85
C GLN A 395 18.52 28.02 26.07
#